data_AF-A0A812I7U2-F1
#
_entry.id   AF-A0A812I7U2-F1
#
_cell.length_a   1.000
_cell.length_b   1.000
_cell.length_c   1.000
_cell.angle_alpha   90.00
_cell.angle_beta   90.00
_cell.angle_gamma   90.00
#
_symmetry.space_group_name_H-M   'P 1'
#
loop_
_entity.id
_entity.type
_entity.pdbx_description
1 polymer ?
#
loop_
_entity_poly.entity_id
_entity_poly.type
_entity_poly.pdbx_seq_one_letter_code
_entity_poly.pdbx_strand_id
1 'polypeptide(L)'
;MCPTDTLTDAQMTPYTFQHCTGDVQVGKSYEVHYVHSSAGTDNDASDGMNADLLADGLGGAANGRGLLNPMVVVQGQIYQIVNGGPTVNDLLHGWTVVGHNNSVMYSGSTTGQSHDNSVCSPYVITWHVDKDCHQVSPESFDNLCKQMKDLYGMSVDLAPHGSRILVSPTYVVQSQYVVPLA
;
A
#
# COMPACT_ATOMS: atom_id res chain seq x y z
N MET A 1 5.47 -12.67 3.38
CA MET A 1 6.53 -12.01 4.18
C MET A 1 7.86 -12.24 3.50
N CYS A 2 8.74 -11.25 3.46
CA CYS A 2 10.01 -11.38 2.78
C CYS A 2 10.98 -12.26 3.58
N PRO A 3 11.82 -13.06 2.91
CA PRO A 3 12.88 -13.80 3.57
C PRO A 3 13.80 -12.87 4.36
N THR A 4 14.10 -13.20 5.61
CA THR A 4 15.00 -12.43 6.49
C THR A 4 16.29 -13.19 6.81
N ASP A 5 16.35 -14.47 6.50
CA ASP A 5 17.47 -15.38 6.75
C ASP A 5 18.73 -15.02 5.95
N THR A 6 18.58 -14.22 4.89
CA THR A 6 19.68 -13.75 4.05
C THR A 6 20.18 -12.36 4.42
N LEU A 7 19.55 -11.67 5.38
CA LEU A 7 19.97 -10.33 5.80
C LEU A 7 21.17 -10.39 6.74
N THR A 8 22.16 -9.54 6.49
CA THR A 8 23.33 -9.35 7.36
C THR A 8 23.01 -8.46 8.56
N ASP A 9 23.83 -8.55 9.61
CA ASP A 9 23.72 -7.66 10.78
C ASP A 9 23.80 -6.18 10.39
N ALA A 10 24.66 -5.84 9.43
CA ALA A 10 24.78 -4.47 8.92
C ALA A 10 23.47 -4.00 8.28
N GLN A 11 22.83 -4.85 7.45
CA GLN A 11 21.53 -4.55 6.84
C GLN A 11 20.40 -4.39 7.86
N MET A 12 20.49 -5.09 9.00
CA MET A 12 19.49 -5.07 10.07
C MET A 12 19.73 -4.00 11.14
N THR A 13 20.76 -3.15 10.98
CA THR A 13 21.05 -2.08 11.95
C THR A 13 19.81 -1.19 12.17
N PRO A 14 19.42 -0.91 13.43
CA PRO A 14 18.26 -0.05 13.70
C PRO A 14 18.40 1.35 13.09
N TYR A 15 17.28 1.88 12.62
CA TYR A 15 17.14 3.24 12.09
C TYR A 15 16.09 4.01 12.90
N THR A 16 16.35 5.29 13.17
CA THR A 16 15.40 6.16 13.89
C THR A 16 14.53 6.92 12.90
N PHE A 17 13.34 6.38 12.61
CA PHE A 17 12.33 7.02 11.77
C PHE A 17 11.87 8.35 12.39
N GLN A 18 11.82 9.41 11.57
CA GLN A 18 11.40 10.75 11.98
C GLN A 18 9.94 11.04 11.61
N HIS A 19 9.43 10.36 10.57
CA HIS A 19 8.13 10.64 9.97
C HIS A 19 7.18 9.46 10.09
N CYS A 20 7.66 8.24 9.88
CA CYS A 20 6.87 7.06 10.20
C CYS A 20 6.67 6.94 11.72
N THR A 21 5.52 6.39 12.12
CA THR A 21 5.13 6.23 13.52
C THR A 21 4.83 4.77 13.84
N GLY A 22 4.57 4.47 15.11
CA GLY A 22 4.34 3.09 15.56
C GLY A 22 5.59 2.22 15.43
N ASP A 23 5.40 0.93 15.13
CA ASP A 23 6.47 -0.08 15.15
C ASP A 23 7.12 -0.32 13.77
N VAL A 24 7.43 0.76 13.03
CA VAL A 24 8.25 0.64 11.81
C VAL A 24 9.70 0.34 12.18
N GLN A 25 10.27 -0.72 11.61
CA GLN A 25 11.58 -1.25 11.96
C GLN A 25 12.33 -1.76 10.72
N VAL A 26 13.64 -1.58 10.73
CA VAL A 26 14.54 -2.21 9.75
C VAL A 26 14.48 -3.74 9.88
N GLY A 27 14.58 -4.43 8.75
CA GLY A 27 14.54 -5.89 8.63
C GLY A 27 13.14 -6.48 8.56
N LYS A 28 12.09 -5.66 8.71
CA LYS A 28 10.68 -6.08 8.59
C LYS A 28 10.14 -5.85 7.18
N SER A 29 9.02 -6.52 6.89
CA SER A 29 8.27 -6.33 5.65
C SER A 29 7.00 -5.53 5.91
N TYR A 30 6.68 -4.64 4.99
CA TYR A 30 5.50 -3.79 5.00
C TYR A 30 4.81 -3.87 3.65
N GLU A 31 3.50 -4.04 3.66
CA GLU A 31 2.68 -3.93 2.45
C GLU A 31 2.10 -2.52 2.41
N VAL A 32 2.35 -1.79 1.34
CA VAL A 32 1.78 -0.47 1.08
C VAL A 32 0.65 -0.64 0.08
N HIS A 33 -0.50 -0.05 0.38
CA HIS A 33 -1.68 -0.09 -0.46
C HIS A 33 -1.85 1.25 -1.18
N TYR A 34 -1.70 1.26 -2.50
CA TYR A 34 -2.08 2.39 -3.34
C TYR A 34 -3.52 2.17 -3.81
N VAL A 35 -4.44 2.95 -3.27
CA VAL A 35 -5.88 2.73 -3.42
C VAL A 35 -6.45 3.65 -4.49
N HIS A 36 -7.15 3.06 -5.45
CA HIS A 36 -7.82 3.74 -6.55
C HIS A 36 -9.32 3.49 -6.45
N SER A 37 -10.14 4.51 -6.68
CA SER A 37 -11.59 4.37 -6.59
C SER A 37 -12.33 5.24 -7.59
N SER A 38 -13.44 4.72 -8.13
CA SER A 38 -14.39 5.54 -8.91
C SER A 38 -15.12 6.60 -8.08
N ALA A 39 -15.04 6.51 -6.75
CA ALA A 39 -15.48 7.56 -5.83
C ALA A 39 -14.35 8.54 -5.46
N GLY A 40 -13.13 8.33 -5.95
CA GLY A 40 -12.02 9.26 -5.82
C GLY A 40 -12.28 10.57 -6.56
N THR A 41 -11.52 11.58 -6.18
CA THR A 41 -11.57 12.96 -6.66
C THR A 41 -10.34 13.23 -7.55
N ASP A 42 -10.49 14.08 -8.57
CA ASP A 42 -9.54 14.32 -9.67
C ASP A 42 -8.46 15.37 -9.33
N ASN A 43 -7.22 15.10 -9.68
CA ASN A 43 -6.07 16.00 -9.49
C ASN A 43 -6.21 17.32 -10.29
N ASP A 44 -6.95 17.31 -11.41
CA ASP A 44 -7.20 18.49 -12.26
C ASP A 44 -8.49 19.24 -11.88
N ALA A 45 -9.14 18.86 -10.79
CA ALA A 45 -10.31 19.56 -10.31
C ALA A 45 -9.98 21.01 -9.92
N SER A 46 -10.72 21.93 -10.54
CA SER A 46 -10.64 23.36 -10.22
C SER A 46 -11.39 23.75 -8.94
N ASP A 47 -12.05 22.79 -8.30
CA ASP A 47 -12.72 22.98 -7.01
C ASP A 47 -12.18 22.03 -5.93
N GLY A 48 -12.12 22.52 -4.70
CA GLY A 48 -11.58 21.76 -3.57
C GLY A 48 -12.46 20.58 -3.12
N MET A 49 -13.65 20.40 -3.70
CA MET A 49 -14.49 19.22 -3.47
C MET A 49 -14.04 18.03 -4.33
N ASN A 50 -13.39 18.29 -5.46
CA ASN A 50 -12.93 17.27 -6.38
C ASN A 50 -11.41 17.18 -6.50
N ALA A 51 -10.60 17.89 -5.70
CA ALA A 51 -9.13 17.75 -5.73
C ALA A 51 -8.65 16.37 -5.24
N ASP A 52 -7.43 15.95 -5.62
CA ASP A 52 -6.78 14.72 -5.12
C ASP A 52 -6.77 14.69 -3.58
N LEU A 53 -7.43 13.70 -2.99
CA LEU A 53 -7.52 13.55 -1.54
C LEU A 53 -7.01 12.16 -1.15
N LEU A 54 -5.72 11.89 -1.37
CA LEU A 54 -5.05 10.90 -0.53
C LEU A 54 -5.30 11.30 0.93
N ALA A 55 -5.81 10.35 1.71
CA ALA A 55 -6.26 10.58 3.06
C ALA A 55 -6.09 9.30 3.87
N ASP A 56 -6.12 9.45 5.19
CA ASP A 56 -6.08 8.30 6.09
C ASP A 56 -7.29 7.36 5.88
N GLY A 57 -7.02 6.07 5.80
CA GLY A 57 -8.00 5.00 5.70
C GLY A 57 -8.76 4.95 4.37
N LEU A 58 -9.82 4.13 4.34
CA LEU A 58 -10.58 3.86 3.11
C LEU A 58 -11.78 4.81 2.90
N GLY A 59 -11.93 5.84 3.73
CA GLY A 59 -13.11 6.72 3.72
C GLY A 59 -13.34 7.39 2.37
N GLY A 60 -12.29 7.98 1.79
CA GLY A 60 -12.33 8.60 0.46
C GLY A 60 -12.64 7.61 -0.66
N ALA A 61 -12.00 6.43 -0.63
CA ALA A 61 -12.25 5.39 -1.62
C ALA A 61 -13.67 4.80 -1.54
N ALA A 62 -14.24 4.70 -0.34
CA ALA A 62 -15.54 4.08 -0.10
C ALA A 62 -16.73 5.02 -0.30
N ASN A 63 -16.58 6.32 -0.01
CA ASN A 63 -17.69 7.27 0.00
C ASN A 63 -17.35 8.68 -0.52
N GLY A 64 -16.16 8.91 -1.10
CA GLY A 64 -15.66 10.25 -1.44
C GLY A 64 -16.67 11.15 -2.16
N ARG A 65 -17.18 10.71 -3.31
CA ARG A 65 -18.19 11.44 -4.10
C ARG A 65 -19.65 11.10 -3.73
N GLY A 66 -19.90 10.46 -2.59
CA GLY A 66 -21.22 9.95 -2.23
C GLY A 66 -21.75 8.86 -3.18
N LEU A 67 -20.85 8.24 -3.95
CA LEU A 67 -21.19 7.20 -4.91
C LEU A 67 -21.56 5.91 -4.16
N LEU A 68 -22.73 5.35 -4.45
CA LEU A 68 -23.12 4.05 -3.95
C LEU A 68 -22.42 2.95 -4.74
N ASN A 69 -21.75 2.03 -4.05
CA ASN A 69 -21.00 0.91 -4.62
C ASN A 69 -19.87 1.33 -5.58
N PRO A 70 -18.86 2.08 -5.11
CA PRO A 70 -17.73 2.44 -5.95
C PRO A 70 -16.94 1.20 -6.40
N MET A 71 -16.36 1.29 -7.59
CA MET A 71 -15.31 0.36 -8.01
C MET A 71 -14.03 0.76 -7.29
N VAL A 72 -13.47 -0.13 -6.49
CA VAL A 72 -12.22 0.10 -5.75
C VAL A 72 -11.19 -0.92 -6.19
N VAL A 73 -10.00 -0.43 -6.55
CA VAL A 73 -8.84 -1.24 -6.87
C VAL A 73 -7.72 -0.89 -5.90
N VAL A 74 -7.03 -1.91 -5.38
CA VAL A 74 -5.85 -1.72 -4.54
C VAL A 74 -4.64 -2.33 -5.22
N GLN A 75 -3.60 -1.52 -5.38
CA GLN A 75 -2.26 -1.94 -5.75
C GLN A 75 -1.47 -2.16 -4.46
N GLY A 76 -1.27 -3.43 -4.07
CA GLY A 76 -0.48 -3.82 -2.91
C GLY A 76 0.96 -4.11 -3.30
N GLN A 77 1.92 -3.40 -2.69
CA GLN A 77 3.34 -3.62 -2.92
C GLN A 77 4.08 -3.91 -1.62
N ILE A 78 4.96 -4.91 -1.65
CA ILE A 78 5.68 -5.39 -0.47
C ILE A 78 7.08 -4.82 -0.44
N TYR A 79 7.38 -4.06 0.61
CA TYR A 79 8.69 -3.51 0.88
C TYR A 79 9.38 -4.21 2.04
N GLN A 80 10.68 -4.47 1.91
CA GLN A 80 11.54 -4.89 3.00
C GLN A 80 12.54 -3.76 3.30
N ILE A 81 12.46 -3.19 4.50
CA ILE A 81 13.33 -2.08 4.88
C ILE A 81 14.70 -2.64 5.27
N VAL A 82 15.77 -2.26 4.58
CA VAL A 82 17.13 -2.73 4.87
C VAL A 82 18.15 -1.60 4.67
N ASN A 83 19.17 -1.52 5.54
CA ASN A 83 20.28 -0.61 5.29
C ASN A 83 21.05 -1.06 4.04
N GLY A 84 21.45 -0.10 3.21
CA GLY A 84 22.09 -0.37 1.91
C GLY A 84 21.12 -0.84 0.82
N GLY A 85 19.80 -0.87 1.09
CA GLY A 85 18.79 -1.03 0.04
C GLY A 85 18.76 0.17 -0.92
N PRO A 86 18.22 -0.01 -2.14
CA PRO A 86 18.01 1.09 -3.08
C PRO A 86 17.30 2.29 -2.45
N THR A 87 17.79 3.48 -2.77
CA THR A 87 17.12 4.73 -2.42
C THR A 87 16.05 5.05 -3.45
N VAL A 88 14.80 5.17 -2.99
CA VAL A 88 13.64 5.50 -3.81
C VAL A 88 12.99 6.75 -3.26
N ASN A 89 13.13 7.87 -3.97
CA ASN A 89 12.65 9.18 -3.49
C ASN A 89 11.14 9.34 -3.58
N ASP A 90 10.45 8.52 -4.38
CA ASP A 90 9.03 8.66 -4.67
C ASP A 90 8.27 7.36 -4.45
N LEU A 91 8.42 6.79 -3.25
CA LEU A 91 7.65 5.60 -2.85
C LEU A 91 6.14 5.88 -2.76
N LEU A 92 5.71 7.14 -2.76
CA LEU A 92 4.29 7.49 -2.90
C LEU A 92 3.71 6.97 -4.22
N HIS A 93 4.53 6.87 -5.26
CA HIS A 93 4.20 6.28 -6.55
C HIS A 93 4.93 4.94 -6.79
N GLY A 94 5.17 4.19 -5.72
CA GLY A 94 5.97 2.97 -5.69
C GLY A 94 5.63 1.95 -6.78
N TRP A 95 4.33 1.71 -7.01
CA TRP A 95 3.85 0.79 -8.05
C TRP A 95 4.46 1.09 -9.43
N THR A 96 4.67 2.37 -9.75
CA THR A 96 5.26 2.83 -11.01
C THR A 96 6.77 2.89 -10.96
N VAL A 97 7.36 3.42 -9.87
CA VAL A 97 8.80 3.73 -9.81
C VAL A 97 9.68 2.56 -9.39
N VAL A 98 9.12 1.56 -8.70
CA VAL A 98 9.82 0.34 -8.27
C VAL A 98 9.58 -0.81 -9.26
N GLY A 99 8.38 -0.87 -9.85
CA GLY A 99 7.94 -1.91 -10.77
C GLY A 99 7.25 -3.08 -10.07
N HIS A 100 6.50 -3.87 -10.85
CA HIS A 100 5.54 -4.86 -10.33
C HIS A 100 5.40 -6.07 -11.28
N ASN A 101 6.52 -6.55 -11.83
CA ASN A 101 6.53 -7.55 -12.91
C ASN A 101 5.93 -8.92 -12.50
N ASN A 102 5.96 -9.25 -11.20
CA ASN A 102 5.41 -10.49 -10.65
C ASN A 102 4.13 -10.22 -9.85
N SER A 103 3.14 -9.62 -10.52
CA SER A 103 1.86 -9.29 -9.90
C SER A 103 0.79 -10.34 -10.12
N VAL A 104 -0.15 -10.44 -9.19
CA VAL A 104 -1.39 -11.23 -9.33
C VAL A 104 -2.61 -10.35 -9.14
N MET A 105 -3.77 -10.82 -9.63
CA MET A 105 -5.03 -10.12 -9.46
C MET A 105 -6.09 -11.02 -8.84
N TYR A 106 -6.92 -10.50 -7.93
CA TYR A 106 -8.06 -11.24 -7.37
C TYR A 106 -9.13 -10.29 -6.82
N SER A 107 -10.37 -10.77 -6.70
CA SER A 107 -11.41 -10.05 -5.97
C SER A 107 -11.38 -10.44 -4.49
N GLY A 108 -11.46 -9.45 -3.61
CA GLY A 108 -11.42 -9.62 -2.15
C GLY A 108 -12.23 -8.57 -1.42
N SER A 109 -12.17 -8.59 -0.10
CA SER A 109 -12.79 -7.57 0.75
C SER A 109 -11.80 -6.47 1.12
N THR A 110 -12.24 -5.43 1.83
CA THR A 110 -11.33 -4.38 2.33
C THR A 110 -10.37 -4.92 3.37
N THR A 111 -9.20 -4.28 3.46
CA THR A 111 -8.24 -4.55 4.52
C THR A 111 -8.44 -3.57 5.69
N GLY A 112 -9.11 -3.98 6.77
CA GLY A 112 -9.02 -3.36 8.11
C GLY A 112 -9.14 -4.37 9.27
N GLN A 113 -8.91 -3.97 10.52
CA GLN A 113 -9.02 -4.89 11.68
C GLN A 113 -10.46 -5.36 11.97
N SER A 114 -11.46 -4.72 11.35
CA SER A 114 -12.89 -4.94 11.62
C SER A 114 -13.54 -6.02 10.73
N HIS A 115 -12.78 -6.65 9.83
CA HIS A 115 -13.28 -7.65 8.89
C HIS A 115 -12.29 -8.83 8.79
N ASP A 116 -12.82 -10.04 8.62
CA ASP A 116 -12.06 -11.29 8.55
C ASP A 116 -12.71 -12.31 7.59
N ASN A 117 -12.24 -13.56 7.60
CA ASN A 117 -12.77 -14.63 6.73
C ASN A 117 -14.17 -15.13 7.14
N SER A 118 -14.76 -14.61 8.21
CA SER A 118 -16.12 -14.87 8.68
C SER A 118 -17.01 -13.62 8.57
N VAL A 119 -16.44 -12.42 8.74
CA VAL A 119 -17.11 -11.12 8.67
C VAL A 119 -16.55 -10.34 7.49
N CYS A 120 -17.20 -10.47 6.34
CA CYS A 120 -16.83 -9.73 5.13
C CYS A 120 -17.13 -8.24 5.26
N SER A 121 -16.30 -7.40 4.64
CA SER A 121 -16.67 -5.99 4.43
C SER A 121 -17.73 -5.86 3.33
N PRO A 122 -18.52 -4.77 3.35
CA PRO A 122 -19.56 -4.53 2.35
C PRO A 122 -19.02 -4.14 0.97
N TYR A 123 -17.70 -3.91 0.83
CA TYR A 123 -17.07 -3.53 -0.43
C TYR A 123 -16.35 -4.73 -1.06
N VAL A 124 -16.49 -4.84 -2.38
CA VAL A 124 -15.71 -5.76 -3.20
C VAL A 124 -14.56 -4.99 -3.82
N ILE A 125 -13.35 -5.43 -3.54
CA ILE A 125 -12.11 -4.81 -3.95
C ILE A 125 -11.44 -5.69 -5.00
N THR A 126 -11.01 -5.09 -6.10
CA THR A 126 -10.06 -5.74 -7.01
C THR A 126 -8.66 -5.49 -6.49
N TRP A 127 -7.95 -6.55 -6.15
CA TRP A 127 -6.57 -6.50 -5.67
C TRP A 127 -5.62 -6.76 -6.80
N HIS A 128 -4.61 -5.91 -6.95
CA HIS A 128 -3.41 -6.11 -7.76
C HIS A 128 -2.26 -6.19 -6.76
N VAL A 129 -1.71 -7.38 -6.54
CA VAL A 129 -0.69 -7.59 -5.51
C VAL A 129 0.60 -8.01 -6.18
N ASP A 130 1.64 -7.21 -5.94
CA ASP A 130 2.99 -7.56 -6.29
C ASP A 130 3.52 -8.60 -5.32
N LYS A 131 4.03 -9.71 -5.85
CA LYS A 131 4.56 -10.81 -5.05
C LYS A 131 6.03 -10.68 -4.75
N ASP A 132 6.73 -9.76 -5.42
CA ASP A 132 8.14 -9.55 -5.20
C ASP A 132 8.39 -8.74 -3.92
N CYS A 133 9.52 -9.03 -3.29
CA CYS A 133 9.98 -8.33 -2.11
C CYS A 133 10.96 -7.24 -2.51
N HIS A 134 10.48 -6.00 -2.50
CA HIS A 134 11.30 -4.85 -2.88
C HIS A 134 12.08 -4.35 -1.68
N GLN A 135 13.39 -4.55 -1.71
CA GLN A 135 14.26 -3.95 -0.71
C GLN A 135 14.36 -2.45 -0.92
N VAL A 136 14.21 -1.67 0.15
CA VAL A 136 14.32 -0.21 0.13
C VAL A 136 15.12 0.27 1.34
N SER A 137 15.78 1.41 1.18
CA SER A 137 16.49 2.05 2.28
C SER A 137 15.52 2.57 3.36
N PRO A 138 15.90 2.60 4.65
CA PRO A 138 15.05 3.15 5.70
C PRO A 138 14.69 4.62 5.46
N GLU A 139 15.58 5.41 4.86
CA GLU A 139 15.34 6.80 4.50
C GLU A 139 14.24 6.93 3.43
N SER A 140 14.19 5.99 2.47
CA SER A 140 13.17 5.98 1.43
C SER A 140 11.79 5.75 2.04
N PHE A 141 11.69 4.78 2.95
CA PHE A 141 10.43 4.46 3.63
C PHE A 141 10.01 5.58 4.61
N ASP A 142 10.95 6.20 5.31
CA ASP A 142 10.65 7.37 6.15
C ASP A 142 10.20 8.57 5.30
N ASN A 143 10.79 8.75 4.11
CA ASN A 143 10.37 9.78 3.17
C ASN A 143 8.96 9.55 2.61
N LEU A 144 8.53 8.30 2.43
CA LEU A 144 7.12 7.98 2.11
C LEU A 144 6.19 8.56 3.18
N CYS A 145 6.45 8.27 4.46
CA CYS A 145 5.67 8.81 5.57
C CYS A 145 5.72 10.35 5.62
N LYS A 146 6.88 10.94 5.32
CA LYS A 146 7.03 12.39 5.20
C LYS A 146 6.13 12.97 4.10
N GLN A 147 6.13 12.37 2.90
CA GLN A 147 5.32 12.82 1.77
C GLN A 147 3.83 12.72 2.08
N MET A 148 3.37 11.59 2.63
CA MET A 148 1.98 11.39 3.06
C MET A 148 1.53 12.46 4.07
N LYS A 149 2.39 12.77 5.05
CA LYS A 149 2.12 13.80 6.06
C LYS A 149 2.12 15.22 5.48
N ASP A 150 3.19 15.61 4.79
CA ASP A 150 3.42 16.99 4.43
C ASP A 150 2.58 17.44 3.23
N LEU A 151 2.29 16.53 2.28
CA LEU A 151 1.51 16.84 1.08
C LEU A 151 0.01 16.67 1.32
N TYR A 152 -0.39 15.66 2.12
CA TYR A 152 -1.79 15.25 2.25
C TYR A 152 -2.33 15.31 3.68
N GLY A 153 -1.50 15.70 4.67
CA GLY A 153 -1.95 15.82 6.06
C GLY A 153 -2.27 14.49 6.75
N MET A 154 -1.82 13.37 6.19
CA MET A 154 -2.06 12.03 6.75
C MET A 154 -1.32 11.85 8.08
N SER A 155 -1.90 11.03 8.96
CA SER A 155 -1.42 10.83 10.33
C SER A 155 -1.63 9.43 10.88
N VAL A 156 -2.68 8.74 10.44
CA VAL A 156 -3.04 7.39 10.91
C VAL A 156 -2.26 6.34 10.13
N ASP A 157 -2.21 6.46 8.80
CA ASP A 157 -1.52 5.50 7.92
C ASP A 157 0.01 5.71 7.90
N LEU A 158 0.53 6.58 8.77
CA LEU A 158 1.98 6.68 9.04
C LEU A 158 2.46 5.53 9.94
N ALA A 159 1.55 4.76 10.55
CA ALA A 159 1.84 3.60 11.36
C ALA A 159 1.43 2.31 10.64
N PRO A 160 2.19 1.22 10.80
CA PRO A 160 1.84 -0.06 10.20
C PRO A 160 0.63 -0.68 10.91
N HIS A 161 -0.25 -1.29 10.13
CA HIS A 161 -1.38 -2.05 10.64
C HIS A 161 -1.14 -3.56 10.54
N GLY A 162 -1.91 -4.34 11.30
CA GLY A 162 -1.80 -5.80 11.28
C GLY A 162 -2.13 -6.40 9.91
N SER A 163 -1.30 -7.35 9.47
CA SER A 163 -1.50 -8.10 8.22
C SER A 163 -2.46 -9.28 8.40
N ARG A 164 -2.90 -9.89 7.29
CA ARG A 164 -3.87 -11.01 7.27
C ARG A 164 -3.32 -12.25 6.59
N ILE A 165 -4.05 -13.34 6.76
CA ILE A 165 -3.92 -14.56 5.94
C ILE A 165 -4.40 -14.25 4.52
N LEU A 166 -3.56 -14.61 3.55
CA LEU A 166 -3.82 -14.39 2.13
C LEU A 166 -4.99 -15.23 1.62
N VAL A 167 -5.60 -14.78 0.53
CA VAL A 167 -6.63 -15.53 -0.19
C VAL A 167 -6.08 -16.88 -0.68
N SER A 168 -6.94 -17.91 -0.72
CA SER A 168 -6.56 -19.20 -1.30
C SER A 168 -6.04 -19.01 -2.73
N PRO A 169 -4.90 -19.64 -3.11
CA PRO A 169 -4.35 -19.54 -4.46
C PRO A 169 -5.34 -19.94 -5.57
N THR A 170 -6.37 -20.72 -5.25
CA THR A 170 -7.44 -21.12 -6.19
C THR A 170 -8.32 -19.96 -6.68
N TYR A 171 -8.34 -18.83 -5.96
CA TYR A 171 -9.11 -17.64 -6.31
C TYR A 171 -8.25 -16.52 -6.93
N VAL A 172 -6.98 -16.82 -7.23
CA VAL A 172 -6.01 -15.85 -7.73
C VAL A 172 -5.83 -16.00 -9.23
N VAL A 173 -5.98 -14.90 -9.96
CA VAL A 173 -5.67 -14.81 -11.38
C VAL A 173 -4.15 -14.84 -11.56
N GLN A 174 -3.66 -15.66 -12.50
CA GLN A 174 -2.23 -15.78 -12.80
C GLN A 174 -1.68 -14.47 -13.39
N SER A 175 -0.39 -14.23 -13.15
CA SER A 175 0.28 -12.97 -13.50
C SER A 175 0.15 -12.59 -14.98
N GLN A 176 0.20 -13.55 -15.90
CA GLN A 176 0.08 -13.26 -17.33
C GLN A 176 -1.30 -12.74 -17.78
N TYR A 177 -2.31 -12.77 -16.90
CA TYR A 177 -3.65 -12.26 -17.17
C TYR A 177 -3.96 -10.96 -16.39
N VAL A 178 -3.00 -10.44 -15.62
CA VAL A 178 -3.16 -9.16 -14.93
C VAL A 178 -3.04 -8.04 -15.95
N VAL A 179 -4.10 -7.23 -16.07
CA VAL A 179 -4.10 -6.04 -16.93
C VAL A 179 -3.69 -4.81 -16.13
N PRO A 180 -3.06 -3.79 -16.76
CA PRO A 180 -2.87 -2.49 -16.13
C PRO A 180 -4.20 -1.87 -15.72
N LEU A 181 -4.18 -0.99 -14.72
CA LEU A 181 -5.31 -0.09 -14.47
C LEU A 181 -5.53 0.76 -15.73
N ALA A 182 -6.79 0.81 -16.17
CA ALA A 182 -7.21 1.60 -17.32
C ALA A 182 -7.39 3.08 -16.95
#